data_AF-A0A5N7A8E7-F1
#
_entry.id   AF-A0A5N7A8E7-F1
#
_cell.length_a   1.000
_cell.length_b   1.000
_cell.length_c   1.000
_cell.angle_alpha   90.00
_cell.angle_beta   90.00
_cell.angle_gamma   90.00
#
_symmetry.space_group_name_H-M   'P 1'
#
loop_
_entity.id
_entity.type
_entity.pdbx_description
1 polymer ?
#
loop_
_entity_poly.entity_id
_entity_poly.type
_entity_poly.pdbx_seq_one_letter_code
_entity_poly.pdbx_strand_id
1 'polypeptide(L)'
;MAMNRIPGQNIYIGGIFSLKNKAALERANITHILSVLRLQPQEETFAGFQHHRIDVDDVEDENLLEHFPSAIKFIQSGLDAGGGVLVHCAMGKSRSATICIAYLLHQQPSALSPQSALAIIKESRPLCEPNDGFMKQLSIYHQMGCSDDVISHPLYNRWLYHREVEESVACGRAPEMSSVLFEDEQSHKPQDNTDRTTEIKCRKCRRNLATTPFIIPHGPQNGAKGPTDCAHIFLHPLTWMRPCLFPNSEEDGAPSGDAPLSGRLTCPNTSCGFNIGKFAWQGMQCSCGDWVVPAIGLAKARIDMSQRVNVGRLPPAALGIRLPPSMRPNPADGSTNGRGNL
;
A
#
# COMPACT_ATOMS: atom_id res chain seq x y z
N MET A 1 36.94 0.53 -6.97
CA MET A 1 35.67 -0.15 -6.65
C MET A 1 35.10 -0.69 -7.95
N ALA A 2 34.98 -2.02 -8.05
CA ALA A 2 34.50 -2.67 -9.26
C ALA A 2 32.99 -2.47 -9.45
N MET A 3 32.54 -2.50 -10.69
CA MET A 3 31.15 -2.85 -11.02
C MET A 3 31.03 -4.37 -10.97
N ASN A 4 29.91 -4.89 -10.45
CA ASN A 4 29.68 -6.32 -10.27
C ASN A 4 28.48 -6.75 -11.12
N ARG A 5 28.62 -7.86 -11.85
CA ARG A 5 27.51 -8.44 -12.64
C ARG A 5 26.55 -9.18 -11.72
N ILE A 6 25.26 -8.89 -11.83
CA ILE A 6 24.21 -9.63 -11.13
C ILE A 6 24.11 -11.04 -11.72
N PRO A 7 24.01 -12.11 -10.91
CA PRO A 7 23.86 -13.47 -11.41
C PRO A 7 22.69 -13.62 -12.39
N GLY A 8 22.92 -14.34 -13.49
CA GLY A 8 21.90 -14.64 -14.50
C GLY A 8 21.49 -13.49 -15.43
N GLN A 9 21.97 -12.27 -15.20
CA GLN A 9 21.55 -11.07 -15.96
C GLN A 9 22.76 -10.31 -16.53
N ASN A 10 22.60 -9.63 -17.67
CA ASN A 10 23.64 -8.69 -18.17
C ASN A 10 23.52 -7.29 -17.53
N ILE A 11 23.22 -7.28 -16.23
CA ILE A 11 23.05 -6.07 -15.42
C ILE A 11 24.24 -5.97 -14.46
N TYR A 12 24.81 -4.78 -14.37
CA TYR A 12 25.93 -4.48 -13.51
C TYR A 12 25.53 -3.43 -12.47
N ILE A 13 25.96 -3.63 -11.23
CA ILE A 13 25.76 -2.68 -10.13
C ILE A 13 27.11 -2.05 -9.73
N GLY A 14 27.13 -0.73 -9.57
CA GLY A 14 28.35 0.00 -9.28
C GLY A 14 28.15 1.30 -8.50
N GLY A 15 29.27 1.88 -8.05
CA GLY A 15 29.32 3.25 -7.53
C GLY A 15 29.72 4.23 -8.62
N ILE A 16 29.74 5.52 -8.30
CA ILE A 16 30.04 6.60 -9.25
C ILE A 16 31.42 6.42 -9.91
N PHE A 17 32.40 5.89 -9.18
CA PHE A 17 33.74 5.63 -9.71
C PHE A 17 33.78 4.52 -10.76
N SER A 18 32.74 3.69 -10.89
CA SER A 18 32.63 2.70 -11.97
C SER A 18 32.63 3.35 -13.36
N LEU A 19 32.08 4.57 -13.47
CA LEU A 19 32.05 5.34 -14.72
C LEU A 19 33.45 5.73 -15.22
N LYS A 20 34.45 5.82 -14.33
CA LYS A 20 35.82 6.20 -14.71
C LYS A 20 36.58 5.07 -15.42
N ASN A 21 36.10 3.82 -15.34
CA ASN A 21 36.79 2.66 -15.89
C ASN A 21 36.21 2.27 -17.25
N LYS A 22 36.52 3.06 -18.29
CA LYS A 22 36.03 2.84 -19.68
C LYS A 22 36.34 1.41 -20.19
N ALA A 23 37.55 0.91 -19.94
CA ALA A 23 37.94 -0.44 -20.32
C ALA A 23 37.11 -1.55 -19.63
N ALA A 24 36.57 -1.31 -18.43
CA ALA A 24 35.63 -2.24 -17.82
C ALA A 24 34.24 -2.17 -18.47
N LEU A 25 33.74 -0.97 -18.76
CA LEU A 25 32.47 -0.76 -19.45
C LEU A 25 32.48 -1.43 -20.84
N GLU A 26 33.56 -1.24 -21.61
CA GLU A 26 33.75 -1.85 -22.93
C GLU A 26 33.79 -3.38 -22.86
N ARG A 27 34.57 -3.97 -21.94
CA ARG A 27 34.65 -5.43 -21.77
C ARG A 27 33.33 -6.06 -21.36
N ALA A 28 32.50 -5.33 -20.62
CA ALA A 28 31.16 -5.76 -20.22
C ALA A 28 30.09 -5.46 -21.29
N ASN A 29 30.48 -4.90 -22.44
CA ASN A 29 29.58 -4.43 -23.50
C ASN A 29 28.47 -3.52 -22.97
N ILE A 30 28.79 -2.61 -22.03
CA ILE A 30 27.81 -1.68 -21.48
C ILE A 30 27.35 -0.73 -22.59
N THR A 31 26.05 -0.63 -22.80
CA THR A 31 25.45 0.30 -23.77
C THR A 31 24.48 1.27 -23.10
N HIS A 32 23.95 0.90 -21.92
CA HIS A 32 22.99 1.68 -21.15
C HIS A 32 23.51 1.95 -19.74
N ILE A 33 23.35 3.18 -19.28
CA ILE A 33 23.72 3.61 -17.93
C ILE A 33 22.50 4.22 -17.25
N LEU A 34 22.15 3.66 -16.09
CA LEU A 34 21.11 4.19 -15.21
C LEU A 34 21.74 4.79 -13.96
N SER A 35 21.66 6.12 -13.85
CA SER A 35 22.17 6.89 -12.72
C SER A 35 21.05 7.15 -11.70
N VAL A 36 21.17 6.61 -10.50
CA VAL A 36 20.21 6.77 -9.40
C VAL A 36 20.84 7.61 -8.29
N LEU A 37 21.03 8.90 -8.58
CA LEU A 37 21.60 9.92 -7.71
C LEU A 37 21.43 11.30 -8.34
N ARG A 38 21.29 12.34 -7.52
CA ARG A 38 21.45 13.72 -7.96
C ARG A 38 22.90 13.93 -8.42
N LEU A 39 23.08 14.20 -9.71
CA LEU A 39 24.39 14.42 -10.32
C LEU A 39 24.31 15.65 -11.23
N GLN A 40 25.35 16.50 -11.18
CA GLN A 40 25.65 17.43 -12.29
C GLN A 40 26.44 16.66 -13.35
N PRO A 41 25.83 16.28 -14.48
CA PRO A 41 26.49 15.44 -15.46
C PRO A 41 27.57 16.24 -16.19
N GLN A 42 28.75 15.65 -16.34
CA GLN A 42 29.67 16.04 -17.39
C GLN A 42 29.27 15.23 -18.63
N GLU A 43 28.73 15.87 -19.66
CA GLU A 43 28.18 15.21 -20.87
C GLU A 43 29.16 14.19 -21.48
N GLU A 44 30.46 14.47 -21.44
CA GLU A 44 31.53 13.59 -21.93
C GLU A 44 31.60 12.22 -21.24
N THR A 45 31.12 12.11 -19.99
CA THR A 45 31.15 10.85 -19.23
C THR A 45 30.19 9.82 -19.83
N PHE A 46 29.08 10.29 -20.40
CA PHE A 46 28.00 9.45 -20.91
C PHE A 46 27.97 9.39 -22.44
N ALA A 47 28.90 10.05 -23.12
CA ALA A 47 29.04 10.00 -24.57
C ALA A 47 29.19 8.55 -25.06
N GLY A 48 28.32 8.14 -25.99
CA GLY A 48 28.29 6.78 -26.53
C GLY A 48 27.41 5.78 -25.76
N PHE A 49 26.80 6.20 -24.65
CA PHE A 49 25.83 5.39 -23.89
C PHE A 49 24.43 5.99 -23.98
N GLN A 50 23.41 5.13 -23.96
CA GLN A 50 22.07 5.56 -23.58
C GLN A 50 22.06 5.84 -22.08
N HIS A 51 21.63 7.03 -21.67
CA HIS A 51 21.69 7.46 -20.28
C HIS A 51 20.30 7.85 -19.78
N HIS A 52 19.90 7.25 -18.66
CA HIS A 52 18.72 7.66 -17.90
C HIS A 52 19.13 8.03 -16.47
N ARG A 53 18.57 9.13 -15.97
CA ARG A 53 18.87 9.68 -14.66
C ARG A 53 17.62 9.77 -13.81
N ILE A 54 17.72 9.31 -12.57
CA ILE A 54 16.72 9.43 -11.52
C ILE A 54 17.37 10.23 -10.38
N ASP A 55 16.87 11.44 -10.17
CA ASP A 55 17.44 12.43 -9.24
C ASP A 55 16.90 12.23 -7.81
N VAL A 56 17.50 11.29 -7.07
CA VAL A 56 17.12 10.95 -5.68
C VAL A 56 18.31 10.89 -4.73
N ASP A 57 18.09 11.28 -3.49
CA ASP A 57 19.04 11.12 -2.39
C ASP A 57 18.90 9.77 -1.67
N ASP A 58 19.88 9.42 -0.83
CA ASP A 58 19.94 8.13 -0.14
C ASP A 58 19.35 8.20 1.26
N VAL A 59 18.10 8.63 1.34
CA VAL A 59 17.37 8.86 2.60
C VAL A 59 16.03 8.12 2.55
N GLU A 60 15.45 7.84 3.71
CA GLU A 60 14.28 6.95 3.83
C GLU A 60 12.98 7.58 3.31
N ASP A 61 12.93 8.91 3.26
CA ASP A 61 11.84 9.75 2.79
C ASP A 61 11.89 10.02 1.28
N GLU A 62 12.90 9.58 0.54
CA GLU A 62 12.90 9.73 -0.92
C GLU A 62 11.92 8.75 -1.60
N ASN A 63 11.16 9.22 -2.58
CA ASN A 63 10.19 8.39 -3.31
C ASN A 63 10.83 7.77 -4.56
N LEU A 64 11.39 6.58 -4.43
CA LEU A 64 11.96 5.84 -5.55
C LEU A 64 10.93 4.93 -6.24
N LEU A 65 9.85 4.58 -5.55
CA LEU A 65 8.79 3.67 -6.00
C LEU A 65 8.14 4.16 -7.31
N GLU A 66 7.86 5.46 -7.43
CA GLU A 66 7.27 6.03 -8.66
C GLU A 66 8.15 5.87 -9.91
N HIS A 67 9.47 5.75 -9.70
CA HIS A 67 10.42 5.61 -10.80
C HIS A 67 10.63 4.17 -11.25
N PHE A 68 10.19 3.16 -10.47
CA PHE A 68 10.42 1.76 -10.79
C PHE A 68 10.00 1.38 -12.21
N PRO A 69 8.78 1.72 -12.71
CA PRO A 69 8.38 1.33 -14.07
C PRO A 69 9.30 1.92 -15.15
N SER A 70 9.68 3.19 -15.01
CA SER A 70 10.58 3.85 -15.97
C SER A 70 11.99 3.25 -15.95
N ALA A 71 12.53 2.98 -14.75
CA ALA A 71 13.82 2.36 -14.55
C ALA A 71 13.88 0.94 -15.13
N ILE A 72 12.85 0.14 -14.87
CA ILE A 72 12.73 -1.24 -15.35
C ILE A 72 12.65 -1.27 -16.87
N LYS A 73 11.84 -0.41 -17.49
CA LYS A 73 11.76 -0.28 -18.96
C LYS A 73 13.10 0.10 -19.57
N PHE A 74 13.84 1.03 -18.96
CA PHE A 74 15.17 1.41 -19.42
C PHE A 74 16.20 0.27 -19.30
N ILE A 75 16.15 -0.50 -18.20
CA ILE A 75 17.01 -1.68 -18.05
C ILE A 75 16.65 -2.71 -19.13
N GLN A 76 15.37 -2.98 -19.33
CA GLN A 76 14.91 -3.96 -20.29
C GLN A 76 15.32 -3.58 -21.72
N SER A 77 15.18 -2.30 -22.11
CA SER A 77 15.59 -1.85 -23.46
C SER A 77 17.08 -2.08 -23.73
N GLY A 78 17.93 -1.92 -22.71
CA GLY A 78 19.37 -2.17 -22.86
C GLY A 78 19.71 -3.65 -23.02
N LEU A 79 18.99 -4.52 -22.32
CA LEU A 79 19.14 -5.97 -22.43
C LEU A 79 18.60 -6.49 -23.77
N ASP A 80 17.43 -5.99 -24.21
CA ASP A 80 16.81 -6.35 -25.48
C ASP A 80 17.67 -5.96 -26.69
N ALA A 81 18.43 -4.87 -26.56
CA ALA A 81 19.43 -4.45 -27.55
C ALA A 81 20.70 -5.33 -27.57
N GLY A 82 20.78 -6.38 -26.74
CA GLY A 82 21.96 -7.25 -26.62
C GLY A 82 23.13 -6.62 -25.87
N GLY A 83 22.90 -5.47 -25.23
CA GLY A 83 23.91 -4.75 -24.46
C GLY A 83 23.93 -5.13 -22.98
N GLY A 84 24.92 -4.57 -22.27
CA GLY A 84 24.97 -4.55 -20.82
C GLY A 84 24.40 -3.26 -20.26
N VAL A 85 23.78 -3.35 -19.09
CA VAL A 85 23.23 -2.20 -18.38
C VAL A 85 24.01 -1.98 -17.08
N LEU A 86 24.54 -0.77 -16.87
CA LEU A 86 25.12 -0.36 -15.60
C LEU A 86 24.09 0.44 -14.80
N VAL A 87 23.66 -0.07 -13.66
CA VAL A 87 22.87 0.67 -12.68
C VAL A 87 23.81 1.13 -11.57
N HIS A 88 23.93 2.45 -11.37
CA HIS A 88 24.84 2.99 -10.37
C HIS A 88 24.22 4.10 -9.53
N CYS A 89 24.76 4.27 -8.33
CA CYS A 89 24.51 5.43 -7.47
C CYS A 89 25.86 6.00 -7.01
N ALA A 90 25.94 6.61 -5.82
CA ALA A 90 27.22 7.07 -5.26
C ALA A 90 28.14 5.89 -4.90
N MET A 91 27.67 4.96 -4.05
CA MET A 91 28.46 3.84 -3.53
C MET A 91 28.14 2.49 -4.19
N GLY A 92 27.05 2.41 -4.94
CA GLY A 92 26.54 1.13 -5.42
C GLY A 92 26.01 0.25 -4.28
N LYS A 93 25.38 0.86 -3.27
CA LYS A 93 24.97 0.20 -2.02
C LYS A 93 23.46 0.13 -1.85
N SER A 94 22.80 1.29 -1.89
CA SER A 94 21.38 1.45 -1.54
C SER A 94 20.53 1.75 -2.77
N ARG A 95 20.40 3.01 -3.22
CA ARG A 95 19.62 3.43 -4.41
C ARG A 95 19.73 2.51 -5.64
N SER A 96 20.94 2.23 -6.11
CA SER A 96 21.15 1.36 -7.27
C SER A 96 20.76 -0.10 -6.99
N ALA A 97 20.99 -0.57 -5.76
CA ALA A 97 20.57 -1.91 -5.36
C ALA A 97 19.04 -1.99 -5.32
N THR A 98 18.35 -0.96 -4.82
CA THR A 98 16.88 -0.87 -4.83
C THR A 98 16.32 -1.05 -6.24
N ILE A 99 16.85 -0.31 -7.23
CA ILE A 99 16.40 -0.44 -8.62
C ILE A 99 16.67 -1.84 -9.18
N CYS A 100 17.85 -2.42 -8.91
CA CYS A 100 18.15 -3.79 -9.33
C CYS A 100 17.19 -4.81 -8.68
N ILE A 101 16.83 -4.65 -7.41
CA ILE A 101 15.85 -5.49 -6.73
C ILE A 101 14.48 -5.34 -7.38
N ALA A 102 14.02 -4.10 -7.63
CA ALA A 102 12.74 -3.84 -8.29
C ALA A 102 12.67 -4.52 -9.66
N TYR A 103 13.76 -4.49 -10.45
CA TYR A 103 13.85 -5.21 -11.71
C TYR A 103 13.71 -6.73 -11.52
N LEU A 104 14.45 -7.33 -10.58
CA LEU A 104 14.36 -8.78 -10.33
C LEU A 104 12.95 -9.20 -9.88
N LEU A 105 12.32 -8.41 -9.00
CA LEU A 105 10.94 -8.63 -8.57
C LEU A 105 9.97 -8.58 -9.74
N HIS A 106 10.11 -7.58 -10.62
CA HIS A 106 9.25 -7.42 -11.79
C HIS A 106 9.38 -8.61 -12.78
N GLN A 107 10.58 -9.18 -12.93
CA GLN A 107 10.77 -10.37 -13.77
C GLN A 107 10.14 -11.63 -13.17
N GLN A 108 10.08 -11.76 -11.84
CA GLN A 108 9.64 -12.97 -11.14
C GLN A 108 8.79 -12.66 -9.90
N PRO A 109 7.62 -12.00 -10.05
CA PRO A 109 6.86 -11.47 -8.92
C PRO A 109 6.36 -12.55 -7.95
N SER A 110 6.10 -13.76 -8.45
CA SER A 110 5.63 -14.89 -7.65
C SER A 110 6.76 -15.70 -7.00
N ALA A 111 8.01 -15.58 -7.48
CA ALA A 111 9.12 -16.43 -7.03
C ALA A 111 10.08 -15.69 -6.08
N LEU A 112 10.12 -14.37 -6.14
CA LEU A 112 11.04 -13.55 -5.36
C LEU A 112 10.30 -12.65 -4.38
N SER A 113 10.88 -12.51 -3.19
CA SER A 113 10.58 -11.45 -2.23
C SER A 113 11.69 -10.38 -2.27
N PRO A 114 11.46 -9.17 -1.75
CA PRO A 114 12.51 -8.15 -1.68
C PRO A 114 13.80 -8.66 -1.00
N GLN A 115 13.66 -9.49 0.04
CA GLN A 115 14.79 -10.08 0.76
C GLN A 115 15.52 -11.14 -0.06
N SER A 116 14.81 -12.01 -0.77
CA SER A 116 15.45 -13.04 -1.61
C SER A 116 16.15 -12.41 -2.83
N ALA A 117 15.55 -11.38 -3.43
CA ALA A 117 16.17 -10.63 -4.51
C ALA A 117 17.42 -9.85 -4.05
N LEU A 118 17.41 -9.27 -2.85
CA LEU A 118 18.60 -8.68 -2.25
C LEU A 118 19.71 -9.72 -2.02
N ALA A 119 19.36 -10.94 -1.58
CA ALA A 119 20.32 -12.02 -1.39
C ALA A 119 21.05 -12.38 -2.69
N ILE A 120 20.32 -12.48 -3.82
CA ILE A 120 20.92 -12.72 -5.14
C ILE A 120 21.95 -11.65 -5.51
N ILE A 121 21.62 -10.37 -5.29
CA ILE A 121 22.56 -9.28 -5.59
C ILE A 121 23.79 -9.35 -4.70
N LYS A 122 23.60 -9.70 -3.41
CA LYS A 122 24.68 -9.83 -2.43
C LYS A 122 25.71 -10.91 -2.78
N GLU A 123 25.35 -11.93 -3.56
CA GLU A 123 26.32 -12.93 -4.06
C GLU A 123 27.45 -12.28 -4.86
N SER A 124 27.11 -11.27 -5.67
CA SER A 124 28.08 -10.53 -6.50
C SER A 124 28.63 -9.28 -5.81
N ARG A 125 27.86 -8.68 -4.89
CA ARG A 125 28.20 -7.43 -4.21
C ARG A 125 27.69 -7.43 -2.76
N PRO A 126 28.45 -8.00 -1.81
CA PRO A 126 28.01 -8.20 -0.42
C PRO A 126 27.65 -6.93 0.36
N LEU A 127 28.20 -5.78 -0.05
CA LEU A 127 27.95 -4.48 0.60
C LEU A 127 26.57 -3.88 0.28
N CYS A 128 25.79 -4.45 -0.65
CA CYS A 128 24.47 -3.96 -0.99
C CYS A 128 23.53 -4.02 0.21
N GLU A 129 22.91 -2.89 0.52
CA GLU A 129 22.03 -2.71 1.68
C GLU A 129 21.23 -1.44 1.40
N PRO A 130 20.06 -1.56 0.73
CA PRO A 130 19.07 -0.50 0.66
C PRO A 130 18.70 0.02 2.04
N ASN A 131 18.44 1.32 2.16
CA ASN A 131 17.88 1.87 3.39
C ASN A 131 16.46 1.31 3.67
N ASP A 132 15.99 1.51 4.90
CA ASP A 132 14.72 0.93 5.35
C ASP A 132 13.51 1.50 4.58
N GLY A 133 13.55 2.78 4.21
CA GLY A 133 12.53 3.42 3.37
C GLY A 133 12.40 2.77 2.00
N PHE A 134 13.52 2.48 1.35
CA PHE A 134 13.56 1.78 0.06
C PHE A 134 13.15 0.31 0.18
N MET A 135 13.50 -0.37 1.28
CA MET A 135 13.01 -1.73 1.52
C MET A 135 11.48 -1.76 1.70
N LYS A 136 10.90 -0.78 2.41
CA LYS A 136 9.43 -0.63 2.51
C LYS A 136 8.80 -0.40 1.15
N GLN A 137 9.38 0.47 0.32
CA GLN A 137 8.91 0.73 -1.05
C GLN A 137 8.94 -0.52 -1.94
N LEU A 138 10.00 -1.34 -1.84
CA LEU A 138 10.07 -2.63 -2.54
C LEU A 138 9.00 -3.63 -2.06
N SER A 139 8.71 -3.66 -0.76
CA SER A 139 7.61 -4.48 -0.22
C SER A 139 6.26 -4.01 -0.73
N ILE A 140 6.02 -2.71 -0.83
CA ILE A 140 4.78 -2.14 -1.41
C ILE A 140 4.70 -2.53 -2.89
N TYR A 141 5.78 -2.34 -3.66
CA TYR A 141 5.82 -2.73 -5.07
C TYR A 141 5.51 -4.21 -5.29
N HIS A 142 6.05 -5.08 -4.44
CA HIS A 142 5.77 -6.51 -4.46
C HIS A 142 4.30 -6.83 -4.15
N GLN A 143 3.71 -6.19 -3.14
CA GLN A 143 2.28 -6.31 -2.80
C GLN A 143 1.36 -5.81 -3.91
N MET A 144 1.80 -4.83 -4.69
CA MET A 144 1.12 -4.33 -5.89
C MET A 144 1.20 -5.32 -7.08
N GLY A 145 1.84 -6.48 -6.90
CA GLY A 145 2.07 -7.44 -7.98
C GLY A 145 3.09 -6.95 -9.01
N CYS A 146 3.98 -6.04 -8.62
CA CYS A 146 4.98 -5.42 -9.50
C CYS A 146 4.38 -4.70 -10.72
N SER A 147 3.26 -3.99 -10.52
CA SER A 147 2.53 -3.22 -11.55
C SER A 147 3.43 -2.27 -12.35
N ASP A 148 3.16 -2.14 -13.65
CA ASP A 148 3.74 -1.09 -14.51
C ASP A 148 3.13 0.30 -14.26
N ASP A 149 1.92 0.33 -13.71
CA ASP A 149 1.23 1.56 -13.33
C ASP A 149 1.22 1.68 -11.82
N VAL A 150 2.31 2.27 -11.29
CA VAL A 150 2.51 2.45 -9.85
C VAL A 150 1.64 3.58 -9.32
N ILE A 151 1.59 4.71 -10.05
CA ILE A 151 1.01 5.97 -9.57
C ILE A 151 -0.50 5.86 -9.39
N SER A 152 -1.20 5.13 -10.26
CA SER A 152 -2.65 4.95 -10.12
C SER A 152 -3.03 3.89 -9.08
N HIS A 153 -2.07 3.13 -8.56
CA HIS A 153 -2.36 1.98 -7.73
C HIS A 153 -2.86 2.38 -6.33
N PRO A 154 -3.96 1.78 -5.81
CA PRO A 154 -4.51 2.10 -4.48
C PRO A 154 -3.49 2.04 -3.33
N LEU A 155 -2.64 1.01 -3.31
CA LEU A 155 -1.59 0.87 -2.29
C LEU A 155 -0.54 1.98 -2.35
N TYR A 156 -0.21 2.49 -3.54
CA TYR A 156 0.74 3.59 -3.70
C TYR A 156 0.14 4.88 -3.14
N ASN A 157 -1.12 5.20 -3.51
CA ASN A 157 -1.84 6.35 -2.99
C ASN A 157 -1.98 6.30 -1.47
N ARG A 158 -2.28 5.11 -0.90
CA ARG A 158 -2.36 4.93 0.55
C ARG A 158 -1.01 5.16 1.23
N TRP A 159 0.09 4.69 0.64
CA TRP A 159 1.43 4.92 1.16
C TRP A 159 1.81 6.41 1.14
N LEU A 160 1.57 7.11 0.02
CA LEU A 160 1.78 8.55 -0.08
C LEU A 160 0.98 9.33 0.97
N TYR A 161 -0.31 8.99 1.12
CA TYR A 161 -1.17 9.59 2.13
C TYR A 161 -0.61 9.41 3.55
N HIS A 162 -0.17 8.20 3.91
CA HIS A 162 0.40 7.96 5.24
C HIS A 162 1.66 8.80 5.49
N ARG A 163 2.53 8.92 4.47
CA ARG A 163 3.72 9.75 4.57
C ARG A 163 3.39 11.22 4.78
N GLU A 164 2.46 11.75 4.00
CA GLU A 164 2.02 13.14 4.13
C GLU A 164 1.44 13.44 5.52
N VAL A 165 0.66 12.49 6.08
CA VAL A 165 0.17 12.58 7.45
C VAL A 165 1.33 12.63 8.43
N GLU A 166 2.32 11.75 8.30
CA GLU A 166 3.50 11.72 9.17
C GLU A 166 4.30 13.02 9.10
N GLU A 167 4.55 13.55 7.90
CA GLU A 167 5.28 14.81 7.66
C GLU A 167 4.53 16.03 8.23
N SER A 168 3.22 16.10 8.00
CA SER A 168 2.36 17.16 8.55
C SER A 168 2.35 17.13 10.08
N VAL A 169 2.16 15.94 10.66
CA VAL A 169 2.15 15.73 12.12
C VAL A 169 3.49 16.06 12.75
N ALA A 170 4.61 15.73 12.10
CA ALA A 170 5.95 16.05 12.58
C ALA A 170 6.16 17.57 12.73
N CYS A 171 5.47 18.37 11.91
CA CYS A 171 5.46 19.83 12.00
C CYS A 171 4.38 20.39 12.94
N GLY A 172 3.65 19.53 13.66
CA GLY A 172 2.56 19.94 14.56
C GLY A 172 1.31 20.43 13.82
N ARG A 173 1.08 19.99 12.57
CA ARG A 173 -0.09 20.37 11.76
C ARG A 173 -0.90 19.15 11.33
N ALA A 174 -2.18 19.38 11.05
CA ALA A 174 -2.98 18.39 10.34
C ALA A 174 -2.59 18.37 8.85
N PRO A 175 -2.75 17.24 8.14
CA PRO A 175 -2.57 17.18 6.70
C PRO A 175 -3.56 18.10 5.98
N GLU A 176 -3.22 18.56 4.78
CA GLU A 176 -4.16 19.28 3.93
C GLU A 176 -5.31 18.37 3.45
N MET A 177 -6.50 18.94 3.25
CA MET A 177 -7.65 18.15 2.80
C MET A 177 -7.43 17.49 1.42
N SER A 178 -6.70 18.18 0.54
CA SER A 178 -6.32 17.71 -0.81
C SER A 178 -5.42 16.47 -0.77
N SER A 179 -4.69 16.26 0.32
CA SER A 179 -3.75 15.15 0.45
C SER A 179 -4.30 13.97 1.25
N VAL A 180 -5.48 14.12 1.87
CA VAL A 180 -6.17 13.02 2.54
C VAL A 180 -6.83 12.08 1.54
N LEU A 181 -6.47 10.80 1.63
CA LEU A 181 -7.10 9.75 0.87
C LEU A 181 -8.41 9.29 1.55
N PHE A 182 -9.54 9.67 0.97
CA PHE A 182 -10.86 9.16 1.36
C PHE A 182 -11.11 7.82 0.67
N GLU A 183 -11.08 6.73 1.44
CA GLU A 183 -11.11 5.37 0.88
C GLU A 183 -12.41 5.04 0.13
N ASP A 184 -13.52 5.68 0.48
CA ASP A 184 -14.81 5.49 -0.19
C ASP A 184 -14.92 6.18 -1.56
N GLU A 185 -13.98 7.05 -1.91
CA GLU A 185 -13.93 7.69 -3.23
C GLU A 185 -13.08 6.93 -4.25
N GLN A 186 -12.24 6.01 -3.77
CA GLN A 186 -11.49 5.15 -4.66
C GLN A 186 -12.46 4.24 -5.42
N SER A 187 -12.20 4.07 -6.72
CA SER A 187 -12.96 3.13 -7.55
C SER A 187 -12.69 1.70 -7.09
N HIS A 188 -13.47 1.21 -6.13
CA HIS A 188 -13.43 -0.19 -5.72
C HIS A 188 -13.93 -1.04 -6.88
N LYS A 189 -13.03 -1.76 -7.55
CA LYS A 189 -13.46 -2.95 -8.29
C LYS A 189 -14.13 -3.85 -7.25
N PRO A 190 -15.38 -4.30 -7.46
CA PRO A 190 -16.02 -5.18 -6.49
C PRO A 190 -15.11 -6.39 -6.32
N GLN A 191 -14.52 -6.53 -5.13
CA GLN A 191 -13.94 -7.79 -4.72
C GLN A 191 -15.12 -8.74 -4.61
N ASP A 192 -15.35 -9.50 -5.67
CA ASP A 192 -16.03 -10.78 -5.54
C ASP A 192 -15.34 -11.52 -4.40
N ASN A 193 -16.13 -12.02 -3.45
CA ASN A 193 -15.71 -12.96 -2.41
C ASN A 193 -15.37 -12.40 -1.01
N THR A 194 -16.23 -11.54 -0.43
CA THR A 194 -16.46 -11.61 1.02
C THR A 194 -17.92 -11.91 1.33
N ASP A 195 -18.19 -13.15 1.70
CA ASP A 195 -19.53 -13.63 2.12
C ASP A 195 -20.04 -12.95 3.40
N ARG A 196 -19.19 -12.14 4.06
CA ARG A 196 -19.44 -11.48 5.33
C ARG A 196 -19.01 -10.01 5.26
N THR A 197 -19.99 -9.11 5.23
CA THR A 197 -19.75 -7.67 5.36
C THR A 197 -20.11 -7.22 6.77
N THR A 198 -19.20 -6.55 7.46
CA THR A 198 -19.51 -5.93 8.76
C THR A 198 -20.01 -4.53 8.52
N GLU A 199 -21.21 -4.21 8.99
CA GLU A 199 -21.79 -2.88 8.96
C GLU A 199 -21.67 -2.21 10.33
N ILE A 200 -21.29 -0.93 10.33
CA ILE A 200 -21.20 -0.09 11.53
C ILE A 200 -22.25 1.01 11.43
N LYS A 201 -23.14 1.09 12.42
CA LYS A 201 -24.25 2.05 12.46
C LYS A 201 -24.17 2.93 13.70
N CYS A 202 -24.66 4.16 13.60
CA CYS A 202 -24.82 5.05 14.74
C CYS A 202 -25.85 4.47 15.71
N ARG A 203 -25.53 4.37 17.01
CA ARG A 203 -26.43 3.80 18.02
C ARG A 203 -27.70 4.61 18.26
N LYS A 204 -27.65 5.94 18.05
CA LYS A 204 -28.78 6.86 18.27
C LYS A 204 -29.79 6.86 17.14
N CYS A 205 -29.35 6.90 15.88
CA CYS A 205 -30.24 7.06 14.71
C CYS A 205 -30.14 5.92 13.68
N ARG A 206 -29.33 4.88 13.95
CA ARG A 206 -29.09 3.72 13.08
C ARG A 206 -28.54 4.03 11.67
N ARG A 207 -28.13 5.28 11.40
CA ARG A 207 -27.45 5.67 10.16
C ARG A 207 -26.19 4.83 9.96
N ASN A 208 -26.00 4.29 8.75
CA ASN A 208 -24.78 3.57 8.38
C ASN A 208 -23.59 4.54 8.34
N LEU A 209 -22.48 4.16 8.99
CA LEU A 209 -21.26 4.96 9.12
C LEU A 209 -20.11 4.35 8.32
N ALA A 210 -19.96 3.03 8.31
CA ALA A 210 -18.88 2.35 7.60
C ALA A 210 -19.21 0.88 7.38
N THR A 211 -18.55 0.26 6.42
CA THR A 211 -18.54 -1.19 6.22
C THR A 211 -17.10 -1.71 6.12
N THR A 212 -16.90 -3.02 6.26
CA THR A 212 -15.71 -3.66 5.64
C THR A 212 -15.75 -3.37 4.12
N PRO A 213 -14.65 -2.90 3.49
CA PRO A 213 -13.25 -3.03 3.92
C PRO A 213 -12.64 -1.82 4.65
N PHE A 214 -13.39 -0.79 5.03
CA PHE A 214 -12.84 0.47 5.56
C PHE A 214 -12.34 0.42 7.02
N ILE A 215 -12.31 -0.76 7.63
CA ILE A 215 -11.91 -0.95 9.02
C ILE A 215 -10.40 -1.25 9.07
N ILE A 216 -9.66 -0.47 9.85
CA ILE A 216 -8.24 -0.68 10.08
C ILE A 216 -8.07 -1.77 11.15
N PRO A 217 -7.44 -2.91 10.83
CA PRO A 217 -7.13 -3.93 11.81
C PRO A 217 -6.07 -3.42 12.79
N HIS A 218 -6.24 -3.71 14.07
CA HIS A 218 -5.29 -3.39 15.12
C HIS A 218 -5.38 -4.47 16.21
N GLY A 219 -4.31 -4.66 16.97
CA GLY A 219 -4.26 -5.75 17.94
C GLY A 219 -3.12 -5.60 18.93
N PRO A 220 -3.04 -6.46 19.95
CA PRO A 220 -1.94 -6.43 20.90
C PRO A 220 -0.60 -6.62 20.19
N GLN A 221 0.33 -5.69 20.39
CA GLN A 221 1.67 -5.78 19.82
C GLN A 221 2.46 -6.95 20.44
N ASN A 222 3.27 -7.64 19.63
CA ASN A 222 4.33 -8.57 20.06
C ASN A 222 3.95 -9.54 21.19
N GLY A 223 2.85 -10.29 21.05
CA GLY A 223 2.49 -11.33 22.02
C GLY A 223 2.11 -10.83 23.41
N ALA A 224 1.87 -9.52 23.58
CA ALA A 224 1.34 -8.97 24.81
C ALA A 224 -0.10 -9.46 25.07
N LYS A 225 -0.42 -9.74 26.34
CA LYS A 225 -1.78 -10.07 26.79
C LYS A 225 -2.66 -8.81 26.85
N GLY A 226 -2.95 -8.22 25.70
CA GLY A 226 -3.95 -7.14 25.58
C GLY A 226 -5.37 -7.72 25.44
N PRO A 227 -6.42 -6.98 25.86
CA PRO A 227 -7.79 -7.37 25.57
C PRO A 227 -8.01 -7.44 24.05
N THR A 228 -8.62 -8.52 23.58
CA THR A 228 -9.00 -8.70 22.16
C THR A 228 -10.22 -7.86 21.77
N ASP A 229 -10.94 -7.30 22.76
CA ASP A 229 -12.08 -6.43 22.56
C ASP A 229 -11.71 -4.96 22.84
N CYS A 230 -11.29 -4.25 21.80
CA CYS A 230 -10.87 -2.86 21.90
C CYS A 230 -12.05 -1.90 22.10
N ALA A 231 -11.89 -0.83 22.88
CA ALA A 231 -12.96 0.17 23.09
C ALA A 231 -13.31 1.00 21.84
N HIS A 232 -12.38 1.07 20.89
CA HIS A 232 -12.52 1.83 19.64
C HIS A 232 -12.37 0.92 18.43
N ILE A 233 -13.01 1.31 17.34
CA ILE A 233 -12.79 0.77 16.00
C ILE A 233 -12.17 1.87 15.18
N PHE A 234 -11.03 1.59 14.53
CA PHE A 234 -10.37 2.54 13.66
C PHE A 234 -10.81 2.34 12.22
N LEU A 235 -11.04 3.45 11.54
CA LEU A 235 -11.45 3.49 10.15
C LEU A 235 -10.41 4.25 9.34
N HIS A 236 -10.32 3.93 8.06
CA HIS A 236 -9.76 4.87 7.11
C HIS A 236 -10.64 6.13 7.03
N PRO A 237 -10.09 7.29 6.59
CA PRO A 237 -10.91 8.47 6.32
C PRO A 237 -12.01 8.14 5.32
N LEU A 238 -13.24 8.53 5.65
CA LEU A 238 -14.42 8.41 4.78
C LEU A 238 -14.99 9.78 4.48
N THR A 239 -15.59 9.94 3.31
CA THR A 239 -16.08 11.22 2.79
C THR A 239 -17.00 11.95 3.77
N TRP A 240 -17.88 11.23 4.46
CA TRP A 240 -18.80 11.82 5.45
C TRP A 240 -18.09 12.45 6.66
N MET A 241 -16.83 12.10 6.92
CA MET A 241 -16.04 12.62 8.03
C MET A 241 -15.44 14.00 7.72
N ARG A 242 -15.43 14.43 6.44
CA ARG A 242 -14.84 15.71 6.00
C ARG A 242 -15.18 16.90 6.89
N PRO A 243 -16.46 17.18 7.22
CA PRO A 243 -16.79 18.35 8.03
C PRO A 243 -16.21 18.31 9.46
N CYS A 244 -15.93 17.11 9.99
CA CYS A 244 -15.30 16.96 11.30
C CYS A 244 -13.77 17.11 11.22
N LEU A 245 -13.16 16.59 10.15
CA LEU A 245 -11.71 16.61 9.93
C LEU A 245 -11.21 17.98 9.46
N PHE A 246 -12.04 18.67 8.68
CA PHE A 246 -11.75 19.94 8.00
C PHE A 246 -12.92 20.93 8.19
N PRO A 247 -13.21 21.38 9.41
CA PRO A 247 -14.35 22.25 9.67
C PRO A 247 -14.22 23.65 9.03
N ASN A 248 -13.00 24.09 8.72
CA ASN A 248 -12.73 25.46 8.23
C ASN A 248 -12.55 25.55 6.70
N SER A 249 -12.82 24.48 5.94
CA SER A 249 -12.51 24.44 4.50
C SER A 249 -13.57 25.12 3.59
N GLU A 250 -14.72 25.52 4.12
CA GLU A 250 -15.86 26.01 3.32
C GLU A 250 -16.19 27.51 3.49
N GLU A 251 -15.51 28.25 4.35
CA GLU A 251 -15.79 29.70 4.55
C GLU A 251 -14.86 30.61 3.73
N ASP A 252 -15.37 31.07 2.58
CA ASP A 252 -15.09 32.36 1.94
C ASP A 252 -13.64 32.85 1.81
N GLY A 253 -12.82 32.20 0.96
CA GLY A 253 -11.69 32.83 0.25
C GLY A 253 -10.58 33.49 1.09
N ALA A 254 -10.64 33.39 2.42
CA ALA A 254 -9.62 33.79 3.37
C ALA A 254 -8.76 32.56 3.70
N PRO A 255 -7.48 32.74 4.10
CA PRO A 255 -6.66 31.63 4.53
C PRO A 255 -7.23 31.13 5.86
N SER A 256 -8.13 30.15 5.79
CA SER A 256 -8.69 29.51 6.96
C SER A 256 -7.58 28.75 7.67
N GLY A 257 -7.43 28.99 8.97
CA GLY A 257 -6.33 28.43 9.76
C GLY A 257 -6.27 26.91 9.70
N ASP A 258 -5.06 26.38 9.95
CA ASP A 258 -4.73 24.95 9.89
C ASP A 258 -5.83 24.07 10.48
N ALA A 259 -6.13 22.96 9.79
CA ALA A 259 -7.09 21.99 10.29
C ALA A 259 -6.66 21.47 11.67
N PRO A 260 -7.62 21.13 12.56
CA PRO A 260 -7.29 20.71 13.91
C PRO A 260 -6.54 19.37 13.91
N LEU A 261 -5.47 19.26 14.69
CA LEU A 261 -4.71 18.02 14.89
C LEU A 261 -5.55 16.87 15.48
N SER A 262 -6.58 17.19 16.25
CA SER A 262 -7.50 16.22 16.84
C SER A 262 -8.87 16.83 17.10
N GLY A 263 -9.90 15.99 17.16
CA GLY A 263 -11.26 16.47 17.34
C GLY A 263 -12.28 15.36 17.58
N ARG A 264 -13.55 15.75 17.58
CA ARG A 264 -14.69 14.84 17.80
C ARG A 264 -15.25 14.42 16.45
N LEU A 265 -15.70 13.16 16.35
CA LEU A 265 -16.47 12.68 15.22
C LEU A 265 -17.96 12.70 15.60
N THR A 266 -18.77 13.40 14.81
CA THR A 266 -20.22 13.47 14.97
C THR A 266 -20.94 12.72 13.87
N CYS A 267 -22.11 12.16 14.18
CA CYS A 267 -22.94 11.47 13.20
C CYS A 267 -23.32 12.42 12.06
N PRO A 268 -23.17 12.01 10.78
CA PRO A 268 -23.44 12.87 9.63
C PRO A 268 -24.94 13.15 9.41
N ASN A 269 -25.82 12.48 10.16
CA ASN A 269 -27.24 12.84 10.17
C ASN A 269 -27.41 14.14 10.97
N THR A 270 -27.76 15.24 10.28
CA THR A 270 -27.91 16.59 10.83
C THR A 270 -28.92 16.68 11.97
N SER A 271 -29.97 15.85 11.95
CA SER A 271 -30.95 15.75 13.06
C SER A 271 -30.40 15.01 14.29
N CYS A 272 -29.37 14.19 14.12
CA CYS A 272 -28.83 13.34 15.16
C CYS A 272 -27.72 14.06 15.95
N GLY A 273 -26.71 14.58 15.24
CA GLY A 273 -25.55 15.29 15.79
C GLY A 273 -24.74 14.53 16.85
N PHE A 274 -25.02 13.23 17.05
CA PHE A 274 -24.47 12.49 18.18
C PHE A 274 -22.97 12.30 18.01
N ASN A 275 -22.19 12.59 19.06
CA ASN A 275 -20.78 12.27 19.06
C ASN A 275 -20.62 10.75 19.07
N ILE A 276 -19.99 10.20 18.03
CA ILE A 276 -19.80 8.77 17.79
C ILE A 276 -18.35 8.34 17.98
N GLY A 277 -17.42 9.29 18.12
CA GLY A 277 -16.00 8.98 18.21
C GLY A 277 -15.12 10.23 18.26
N LYS A 278 -13.86 10.03 17.91
CA LYS A 278 -12.83 11.07 17.87
C LYS A 278 -11.79 10.76 16.79
N PHE A 279 -11.07 11.79 16.36
CA PHE A 279 -9.90 11.63 15.52
C PHE A 279 -8.68 12.32 16.13
N ALA A 280 -7.49 11.84 15.77
CA ALA A 280 -6.20 12.45 16.06
C ALA A 280 -5.22 12.10 14.93
N TRP A 281 -4.75 13.11 14.20
CA TRP A 281 -3.78 12.95 13.12
C TRP A 281 -2.45 12.42 13.64
N GLN A 282 -2.02 12.90 14.80
CA GLN A 282 -0.85 12.42 15.55
C GLN A 282 -0.97 10.97 16.09
N GLY A 283 -2.13 10.35 15.89
CA GLY A 283 -2.44 9.01 16.37
C GLY A 283 -2.92 8.95 17.81
N MET A 284 -3.29 7.75 18.21
CA MET A 284 -3.68 7.45 19.58
C MET A 284 -3.37 6.00 19.94
N GLN A 285 -3.05 5.76 21.21
CA GLN A 285 -2.94 4.41 21.73
C GLN A 285 -4.33 3.79 21.95
N CYS A 286 -4.53 2.60 21.39
CA CYS A 286 -5.72 1.79 21.64
C CYS A 286 -5.62 1.06 22.99
N SER A 287 -6.77 0.62 23.53
CA SER A 287 -6.83 -0.19 24.75
C SER A 287 -6.11 -1.54 24.65
N CYS A 288 -5.83 -2.04 23.44
CA CYS A 288 -4.99 -3.22 23.24
C CYS A 288 -3.48 -2.92 23.27
N GLY A 289 -3.09 -1.65 23.40
CA GLY A 289 -1.70 -1.19 23.41
C GLY A 289 -1.17 -0.72 22.06
N ASP A 290 -1.90 -0.98 20.97
CA ASP A 290 -1.47 -0.62 19.61
C ASP A 290 -1.53 0.89 19.37
N TRP A 291 -0.54 1.43 18.67
CA TRP A 291 -0.50 2.84 18.29
C TRP A 291 -0.99 3.00 16.86
N VAL A 292 -2.15 3.66 16.69
CA VAL A 292 -2.77 3.83 15.37
C VAL A 292 -2.57 5.25 14.88
N VAL A 293 -2.01 5.41 13.67
CA VAL A 293 -1.77 6.70 13.00
C VAL A 293 -2.20 6.62 11.52
N PRO A 294 -3.01 7.56 11.02
CA PRO A 294 -3.81 8.49 11.81
C PRO A 294 -4.91 7.74 12.57
N ALA A 295 -5.26 8.25 13.75
CA ALA A 295 -6.29 7.64 14.57
C ALA A 295 -7.66 8.23 14.26
N ILE A 296 -8.48 7.55 13.47
CA ILE A 296 -9.88 7.92 13.24
C ILE A 296 -10.77 6.85 13.86
N GLY A 297 -11.18 7.07 15.11
CA GLY A 297 -11.75 6.05 15.97
C GLY A 297 -13.23 6.27 16.30
N LEU A 298 -14.07 5.29 16.01
CA LEU A 298 -15.44 5.20 16.51
C LEU A 298 -15.48 4.48 17.85
N ALA A 299 -16.18 5.05 18.84
CA ALA A 299 -16.31 4.44 20.16
C ALA A 299 -17.35 3.30 20.13
N LYS A 300 -16.95 2.05 20.44
CA LYS A 300 -17.85 0.88 20.39
C LYS A 300 -19.14 1.07 21.18
N ALA A 301 -19.07 1.75 22.32
CA ALA A 301 -20.26 2.03 23.15
C ALA A 301 -21.32 2.92 22.43
N ARG A 302 -20.94 3.63 21.37
CA ARG A 302 -21.75 4.64 20.67
C ARG A 302 -22.19 4.20 19.26
N ILE A 303 -21.82 2.99 18.85
CA ILE A 303 -22.13 2.40 17.56
C ILE A 303 -22.72 1.00 17.75
N ASP A 304 -23.38 0.50 16.71
CA ASP A 304 -23.79 -0.90 16.61
C ASP A 304 -23.06 -1.56 15.46
N MET A 305 -22.63 -2.80 15.66
CA MET A 305 -22.01 -3.62 14.62
C MET A 305 -22.93 -4.78 14.26
N SER A 306 -23.09 -5.06 12.98
CA SER A 306 -23.83 -6.23 12.50
C SER A 306 -23.10 -6.88 11.34
N GLN A 307 -23.04 -8.21 11.33
CA GLN A 307 -22.53 -8.96 10.18
C GLN A 307 -23.70 -9.27 9.24
N ARG A 308 -23.58 -8.86 7.97
CA ARG A 308 -24.46 -9.31 6.90
C ARG A 308 -23.81 -10.48 6.18
N VAL A 309 -24.54 -11.58 6.11
CA VAL A 309 -24.21 -12.74 5.27
C VAL A 309 -24.89 -12.53 3.93
N ASN A 310 -24.16 -12.70 2.82
CA ASN A 310 -24.75 -12.56 1.50
C ASN A 310 -25.59 -13.82 1.18
N VAL A 311 -26.90 -13.72 1.33
CA VAL A 311 -27.82 -14.88 1.27
C VAL A 311 -28.03 -15.42 -0.16
N GLY A 312 -27.53 -14.73 -1.19
CA GLY A 312 -27.76 -15.05 -2.60
C GLY A 312 -27.23 -16.40 -3.10
N ARG A 313 -26.47 -17.16 -2.29
CA ARG A 313 -25.93 -18.49 -2.65
C ARG A 313 -26.35 -19.65 -1.73
N LEU A 314 -27.17 -19.41 -0.70
CA LEU A 314 -27.55 -20.46 0.25
C LEU A 314 -28.89 -21.10 -0.14
N PRO A 315 -29.01 -22.45 -0.20
CA PRO A 315 -30.29 -23.10 -0.43
C PRO A 315 -31.27 -22.75 0.69
N PRO A 316 -32.59 -22.58 0.40
CA PRO A 316 -33.59 -22.09 1.36
C PRO A 316 -33.62 -22.84 2.70
N ALA A 317 -33.22 -24.12 2.71
CA ALA A 317 -33.14 -24.96 3.89
C ALA A 317 -32.10 -24.50 4.93
N ALA A 318 -31.04 -23.79 4.51
CA ALA A 318 -29.98 -23.31 5.40
C ALA A 318 -30.36 -22.04 6.19
N LEU A 319 -31.50 -21.42 5.88
CA LEU A 319 -31.91 -20.13 6.44
C LEU A 319 -32.91 -20.23 7.59
N GLY A 320 -33.31 -21.45 8.00
CA GLY A 320 -34.26 -21.65 9.10
C GLY A 320 -35.65 -21.04 8.87
N ILE A 321 -35.94 -20.59 7.65
CA ILE A 321 -37.24 -20.04 7.26
C ILE A 321 -38.21 -21.22 7.13
N ARG A 322 -39.17 -21.34 8.05
CA ARG A 322 -40.25 -22.32 7.92
C ARG A 322 -41.06 -21.99 6.67
N LEU A 323 -41.06 -22.89 5.68
CA LEU A 323 -41.93 -22.75 4.51
C LEU A 323 -43.41 -22.72 4.92
N PRO A 324 -44.23 -21.84 4.34
CA PRO A 324 -45.67 -21.84 4.53
C PRO A 324 -46.26 -23.19 4.09
N PRO A 325 -47.37 -23.65 4.70
CA PRO A 325 -47.92 -24.99 4.49
C PRO A 325 -48.24 -25.34 3.03
N SER A 326 -48.46 -24.34 2.17
CA SER A 326 -48.81 -24.49 0.75
C SER A 326 -47.64 -24.88 -0.16
N MET A 327 -46.40 -24.85 0.33
CA MET A 327 -45.19 -25.10 -0.47
C MET A 327 -44.41 -26.35 -0.04
N ARG A 328 -45.02 -27.23 0.78
CA ARG A 328 -44.42 -28.52 1.11
C ARG A 328 -44.69 -29.53 -0.01
N PRO A 329 -43.66 -30.15 -0.61
CA PRO A 329 -43.88 -31.23 -1.57
C PRO A 329 -44.54 -32.44 -0.89
N ASN A 330 -45.52 -33.04 -1.57
CA ASN A 330 -46.32 -34.15 -1.09
C ASN A 330 -45.45 -35.44 -1.05
N PRO A 331 -45.36 -36.17 0.08
CA PRO A 331 -44.42 -37.29 0.24
C PRO A 331 -44.90 -38.62 -0.39
N ALA A 332 -45.68 -38.54 -1.47
CA ALA A 332 -46.22 -39.69 -2.18
C ALA A 332 -45.92 -39.58 -3.68
N ASP A 333 -44.64 -39.64 -4.04
CA ASP A 333 -44.18 -40.28 -5.27
C ASP A 333 -42.65 -40.32 -5.30
N GLY A 334 -42.10 -41.51 -5.20
CA GLY A 334 -40.66 -41.75 -5.14
C GLY A 334 -40.33 -43.14 -4.59
N SER A 335 -40.94 -44.15 -5.19
CA SER A 335 -40.67 -45.55 -4.92
C SER A 335 -39.20 -45.88 -5.15
N THR A 336 -38.59 -46.43 -4.12
CA THR A 336 -37.34 -47.17 -4.15
C THR A 336 -37.46 -48.36 -5.09
N ASN A 337 -36.52 -48.51 -6.03
CA ASN A 337 -36.02 -49.83 -6.45
C ASN A 337 -34.69 -49.70 -7.18
N GLY A 338 -33.71 -50.50 -6.75
CA GLY A 338 -32.52 -50.80 -7.57
C GLY A 338 -31.17 -50.68 -6.86
N ARG A 339 -30.88 -51.63 -5.94
CA ARG A 339 -29.50 -52.03 -5.62
C ARG A 339 -28.87 -52.70 -6.84
N GLY A 340 -27.56 -52.53 -7.06
CA GLY A 340 -26.74 -53.56 -7.70
C GLY A 340 -25.53 -53.11 -8.52
N ASN A 341 -24.36 -53.21 -7.87
CA ASN A 341 -23.03 -53.62 -8.37
C ASN A 341 -22.29 -52.91 -9.53
N LEU A 342 -20.98 -52.82 -9.25
CA LEU A 342 -19.79 -52.41 -10.02
C LEU A 342 -19.47 -50.91 -10.05
#